data_AF-A0A0J8RWW5-F1
#
_entry.id   AF-A0A0J8RWW5-F1
#
_cell.length_a   1.000
_cell.length_b   1.000
_cell.length_c   1.000
_cell.angle_alpha   90.00
_cell.angle_beta   90.00
_cell.angle_gamma   90.00
#
_symmetry.space_group_name_H-M   'P 1'
#
loop_
_entity.id
_entity.type
_entity.pdbx_description
1 polymer ?
#
loop_
_entity_poly.entity_id
_entity_poly.type
_entity_poly.pdbx_seq_one_letter_code
_entity_poly.pdbx_strand_id
1 'polypeptide(L)' 'MGKVLMVMYDGGEHAKQQPGLLGTTENELGLRKWLEERGHTLVTTSDKEGSNSTFERELVDAEIIITTP' A
#
# COMPACT_ATOMS: atom_id res chain seq x y z
N MET A 1 -0.22 -18.23 1.03
CA MET A 1 -0.90 -17.00 1.50
C MET A 1 0.19 -16.05 1.91
N GLY A 2 0.26 -14.88 1.29
CA GLY A 2 1.42 -13.99 1.38
C GLY A 2 1.04 -12.57 1.77
N LYS A 3 1.95 -11.90 2.48
CA LYS A 3 1.83 -10.49 2.87
C LYS A 3 2.35 -9.60 1.74
N VAL A 4 1.50 -8.69 1.27
CA VAL A 4 1.86 -7.64 0.32
C VAL A 4 1.99 -6.33 1.07
N LEU A 5 3.14 -5.67 0.94
CA LEU A 5 3.39 -4.33 1.44
C LEU A 5 3.40 -3.34 0.27
N MET A 6 2.54 -2.33 0.33
CA MET A 6 2.40 -1.31 -0.70
C MET A 6 2.81 0.06 -0.14
N VAL A 7 3.83 0.66 -0.76
CA VAL A 7 4.32 2.00 -0.40
C VAL A 7 3.89 2.98 -1.49
N MET A 8 2.99 3.90 -1.14
CA MET A 8 2.34 4.85 -2.05
C MET A 8 2.35 6.25 -1.42
N TYR A 9 2.13 7.29 -2.21
CA TYR A 9 1.93 8.64 -1.67
C TYR A 9 0.49 8.84 -1.18
N ASP A 10 0.30 9.71 -0.19
CA ASP A 10 -1.04 10.09 0.27
C ASP A 10 -1.68 11.04 -0.73
N GLY A 11 -2.86 10.70 -1.22
CA GLY A 11 -3.63 11.57 -2.11
C GLY A 11 -4.59 12.50 -1.37
N GLY A 12 -4.92 12.20 -0.12
CA GLY A 12 -5.83 12.96 0.73
C GLY A 12 -7.19 13.20 0.05
N GLU A 13 -7.68 14.44 0.11
CA GLU A 13 -8.94 14.80 -0.53
C GLU A 13 -8.90 14.68 -2.07
N HIS A 14 -7.71 14.78 -2.69
CA HIS A 14 -7.59 14.65 -4.15
C HIS A 14 -7.86 13.22 -4.60
N ALA A 15 -7.43 12.20 -3.84
CA ALA A 15 -7.73 10.80 -4.13
C ALA A 15 -9.24 10.50 -4.11
N LYS A 16 -9.98 11.18 -3.23
CA LYS A 16 -11.44 11.05 -3.14
C LYS A 16 -12.15 11.76 -4.30
N GLN A 17 -11.68 12.94 -4.67
CA GLN A 17 -12.24 13.74 -5.78
C GLN A 17 -11.95 13.13 -7.15
N GLN A 18 -10.78 12.48 -7.30
CA GLN A 18 -10.38 11.78 -8.51
C GLN A 18 -10.08 10.30 -8.20
N PRO A 19 -11.11 9.42 -8.25
CA PRO A 19 -10.93 7.98 -8.03
C PRO A 19 -9.96 7.31 -9.02
N GLY A 20 -9.64 7.97 -10.14
CA GLY A 20 -8.61 7.52 -11.08
C GLY A 20 -7.17 7.67 -10.56
N LEU A 21 -6.95 8.34 -9.43
CA LEU A 21 -5.64 8.40 -8.75
C LEU A 21 -5.33 7.08 -8.05
N LEU A 22 -5.10 6.03 -8.83
CA LEU A 22 -4.94 4.67 -8.31
C LEU A 22 -3.65 4.49 -7.48
N GLY A 23 -2.61 5.28 -7.75
CA GLY A 23 -1.31 5.19 -7.07
C GLY A 23 -1.24 5.82 -5.68
N THR A 24 -2.38 6.02 -5.00
CA THR A 24 -2.42 6.62 -3.67
C THR A 24 -2.73 5.57 -2.60
N THR A 25 -2.40 5.88 -1.34
CA THR A 25 -2.74 5.03 -0.20
C THR A 25 -4.24 4.77 -0.04
N GLU A 26 -5.09 5.68 -0.50
CA GLU A 26 -6.55 5.53 -0.44
C GLU A 26 -7.13 4.60 -1.50
N ASN A 27 -6.50 4.51 -2.67
CA ASN A 27 -7.01 3.75 -3.83
C ASN A 27 -6.24 2.45 -4.09
N GLU A 28 -5.03 2.30 -3.55
CA GLU A 28 -4.28 1.04 -3.44
C GLU A 28 -4.13 0.25 -4.76
N LEU A 29 -3.94 0.97 -5.87
CA LEU A 29 -3.93 0.44 -7.24
C LEU A 29 -5.19 -0.35 -7.63
N GLY A 30 -6.26 -0.29 -6.83
CA GLY A 30 -7.44 -1.13 -6.95
C GLY A 30 -7.20 -2.60 -6.58
N LEU A 31 -6.12 -2.92 -5.86
CA LEU A 31 -5.68 -4.31 -5.64
C LEU A 31 -6.23 -4.98 -4.39
N ARG A 32 -6.68 -4.22 -3.37
CA ARG A 32 -7.08 -4.78 -2.06
C ARG A 32 -8.05 -5.95 -2.19
N LYS A 33 -9.20 -5.73 -2.81
CA LYS A 33 -10.23 -6.76 -2.98
C LYS A 33 -9.71 -8.00 -3.71
N TRP A 34 -8.96 -7.80 -4.81
CA TRP A 34 -8.44 -8.90 -5.62
C TRP A 34 -7.43 -9.78 -4.87
N LEU A 35 -6.60 -9.16 -4.02
CA LEU A 35 -5.63 -9.84 -3.15
C LEU A 35 -6.35 -10.61 -2.02
N GLU A 36 -7.26 -9.94 -1.31
CA GLU A 36 -7.99 -10.52 -0.18
C GLU A 36 -8.89 -11.70 -0.62
N GLU A 37 -9.53 -11.63 -1.79
CA GLU A 37 -10.32 -12.75 -2.35
C GLU A 37 -9.47 -14.00 -2.66
N ARG A 38 -8.16 -13.82 -2.88
CA ARG A 38 -7.19 -14.92 -3.07
C ARG A 38 -6.50 -15.33 -1.76
N GLY A 39 -6.92 -14.73 -0.66
CA GLY A 39 -6.41 -14.96 0.68
C GLY A 39 -5.15 -14.16 1.02
N HIS A 40 -4.60 -13.33 0.14
CA HIS A 40 -3.43 -12.51 0.50
C HIS A 40 -3.83 -11.36 1.45
N THR A 41 -2.87 -10.86 2.22
CA THR A 41 -3.05 -9.63 3.02
C THR A 41 -2.35 -8.46 2.34
N LEU A 42 -2.93 -7.26 2.46
CA LEU A 42 -2.35 -6.02 1.95
C LEU A 42 -2.23 -4.99 3.08
N VAL A 43 -0.98 -4.58 3.34
CA VAL A 43 -0.66 -3.41 4.16
C VAL A 43 -0.21 -2.28 3.24
N THR A 44 -0.81 -1.11 3.38
CA THR A 44 -0.49 0.07 2.58
C THR A 44 0.00 1.20 3.48
N THR A 45 1.04 1.92 3.07
CA THR A 45 1.59 3.04 3.84
C THR A 45 2.26 4.09 2.96
N SER A 46 2.24 5.35 3.40
CA SER A 46 3.09 6.43 2.90
C SER A 46 4.30 6.71 3.81
N ASP A 47 4.26 6.19 5.03
CA ASP A 47 5.29 6.34 6.05
C ASP A 47 6.45 5.38 5.77
N LYS A 48 7.43 5.89 5.02
CA LYS A 48 8.59 5.16 4.49
C LYS A 48 9.94 5.66 4.98
N GLU A 49 9.98 6.66 5.86
CA GLU A 49 11.22 7.36 6.23
C GLU A 49 11.58 7.16 7.70
N GLY A 50 12.84 6.79 7.94
CA GLY A 50 13.37 6.55 9.28
C GLY A 50 13.15 5.12 9.78
N SER A 51 13.94 4.74 10.79
CA SER A 51 14.02 3.38 11.34
C SER A 51 12.74 2.92 12.06
N ASN A 52 11.85 3.85 12.39
CA ASN A 52 10.58 3.59 13.04
C ASN A 52 9.39 3.81 12.10
N SER A 53 9.62 3.86 10.79
CA SER A 53 8.54 3.98 9.81
C SER A 53 7.69 2.70 9.78
N THR A 54 6.46 2.84 9.32
CA THR A 54 5.56 1.72 9.05
C THR A 54 6.17 0.81 7.99
N PHE A 55 6.82 1.37 6.97
CA PHE A 55 7.58 0.58 6.00
C PHE A 55 8.60 -0.34 6.68
N GLU A 56 9.51 0.17 7.52
CA GLU A 56 10.53 -0.64 8.19
C GLU A 56 9.94 -1.74 9.08
N ARG A 57 8.84 -1.45 9.77
CA ARG A 57 8.14 -2.45 10.61
C ARG A 57 7.52 -3.57 9.79
N GLU A 58 6.87 -3.22 8.68
CA GLU A 58 6.09 -4.16 7.87
C GLU A 58 6.94 -4.92 6.84
N LEU A 59 8.12 -4.38 6.52
CA LEU A 59 9.08 -4.94 5.56
C LEU A 59 9.62 -6.30 5.99
N VAL A 60 9.78 -6.53 7.30
CA VAL A 60 10.48 -7.69 7.87
C VAL A 60 9.89 -9.04 7.43
N ASP A 61 8.58 -9.09 7.18
CA ASP A 61 7.81 -10.28 6.84
C ASP A 61 6.98 -10.11 5.55
N ALA A 62 7.22 -9.04 4.77
CA ALA A 62 6.56 -8.85 3.49
C ALA A 62 7.09 -9.87 2.45
N GLU A 63 6.19 -10.59 1.78
CA GLU A 63 6.54 -11.50 0.68
C GLU A 63 6.70 -10.74 -0.64
N ILE A 64 5.88 -9.71 -0.85
CA ILE A 64 5.89 -8.84 -2.02
C ILE A 64 5.89 -7.39 -1.54
N ILE A 65 6.73 -6.56 -2.16
CA ILE A 65 6.77 -5.11 -1.93
C ILE A 65 6.44 -4.40 -3.25
N ILE A 66 5.48 -3.48 -3.20
CA ILE A 66 5.09 -2.61 -4.31
C ILE A 66 5.51 -1.19 -3.94
N THR A 67 6.33 -0.56 -4.78
CA THR A 67 6.82 0.81 -4.59
C THR A 67 6.55 1.66 -5.82
N THR A 68 6.35 2.95 -5.64
CA THR A 68 6.37 3.95 -6.73
C THR A 68 7.62 4.83 -6.61
N PRO A 69 8.25 5.24 -7.73
CA PRO A 69 9.36 6.19 -7.71
C PRO A 69 8.96 7.57 -7.17
#